data_AF-A0A7X8U840-F1
#
_entry.id   AF-A0A7X8U840-F1
#
_cell.length_a   1.000
_cell.length_b   1.000
_cell.length_c   1.000
_cell.angle_alpha   90.00
_cell.angle_beta   90.00
_cell.angle_gamma   90.00
#
_symmetry.space_group_name_H-M   'P 1'
#
loop_
_entity.id
_entity.type
_entity.pdbx_description
1 polymer ?
#
loop_
_entity_poly.entity_id
_entity_poly.type
_entity_poly.pdbx_seq_one_letter_code
_entity_poly.pdbx_strand_id
1 'polypeptide(L)'
;MNMPVIKAAANVLVHCPNMMMDHGTTLTQEKAKNPDSDYMKSIGNFVRSYEESVSYAPNQVFIGNMKPSDLSKVSAPWYKNPVEPKTDGKFGQIMTEVDFYGLMKICDRFELVELSSDAAPVIKENLQATEMFSEAQLSLLDKSMPVSEIQAMVDKHIALGLYDGDRLLGCVREAHESDPNLSSHVVFENLVTKASGVLAMKQLFKKNNINPADVDYIVETSEEAVGDMNQRGGGNMAKACGEAAGCINATGIDMRGFCAGPAHGIV
;
A
#
# COMPACT_ATOMS: atom_id res chain seq x y z
N MET A 1 37.14 -3.85 12.07
CA MET A 1 35.71 -4.06 12.38
C MET A 1 34.92 -3.16 11.47
N ASN A 2 34.08 -3.72 10.60
CA ASN A 2 33.10 -2.94 9.88
C ASN A 2 31.88 -2.83 10.78
N MET A 3 31.58 -1.62 11.26
CA MET A 3 30.36 -1.36 12.02
C MET A 3 29.18 -1.35 11.04
N PRO A 4 28.01 -1.89 11.42
CA PRO A 4 26.80 -1.71 10.61
C PRO A 4 26.48 -0.23 10.50
N VAL A 5 26.23 0.24 9.28
CA VAL A 5 25.86 1.63 8.99
C VAL A 5 24.65 1.66 8.07
N ILE A 6 23.77 2.62 8.30
CA ILE A 6 22.65 2.90 7.39
C ILE A 6 23.24 3.57 6.14
N LYS A 7 23.15 2.90 4.99
CA LYS A 7 23.65 3.42 3.71
C LYS A 7 22.63 4.29 2.97
N ALA A 8 21.35 3.97 3.12
CA ALA A 8 20.25 4.59 2.39
C ALA A 8 18.93 4.41 3.16
N ALA A 9 17.96 5.28 2.87
CA ALA A 9 16.60 5.18 3.36
C ALA A 9 15.62 5.73 2.30
N ALA A 10 14.39 5.25 2.32
CA ALA A 10 13.29 5.81 1.54
C ALA A 10 11.97 5.75 2.32
N ASN A 11 11.07 6.68 2.01
CA ASN A 11 9.83 6.94 2.73
C ASN A 11 8.66 7.00 1.75
N VAL A 12 7.63 6.19 1.94
CA VAL A 12 6.46 6.19 1.06
C VAL A 12 5.19 6.47 1.85
N LEU A 13 4.31 7.26 1.27
CA LEU A 13 2.93 7.44 1.75
C LEU A 13 2.00 6.98 0.65
N VAL A 14 0.91 6.31 1.03
CA VAL A 14 -0.19 6.02 0.13
C VAL A 14 -1.44 6.64 0.73
N HIS A 15 -2.11 7.49 -0.03
CA HIS A 15 -3.34 8.13 0.41
C HIS A 15 -4.52 7.23 0.07
N CYS A 16 -5.00 6.43 1.04
CA CYS A 16 -6.04 5.40 0.85
C CYS A 16 -7.36 5.72 1.59
N PRO A 17 -8.10 6.77 1.17
CA PRO A 17 -9.34 7.15 1.83
C PRO A 17 -10.43 6.07 1.75
N ASN A 18 -10.57 5.35 0.63
CA ASN A 18 -11.64 4.36 0.46
C ASN A 18 -11.36 3.10 1.29
N MET A 19 -10.11 2.60 1.28
CA MET A 19 -9.67 1.50 2.14
C MET A 19 -9.91 1.83 3.62
N MET A 20 -9.59 3.06 4.05
CA MET A 20 -9.88 3.50 5.41
C MET A 20 -11.38 3.47 5.70
N MET A 21 -12.20 4.01 4.79
CA MET A 21 -13.66 4.09 4.95
C MET A 21 -14.33 2.73 5.04
N ASP A 22 -13.87 1.76 4.26
CA ASP A 22 -14.49 0.44 4.16
C ASP A 22 -13.87 -0.61 5.10
N HIS A 23 -12.60 -0.44 5.50
CA HIS A 23 -11.86 -1.47 6.23
C HIS A 23 -11.22 -0.98 7.53
N GLY A 24 -11.24 0.32 7.81
CA GLY A 24 -10.73 0.86 9.07
C GLY A 24 -11.53 0.32 10.27
N THR A 25 -10.85 -0.27 11.27
CA THR A 25 -11.49 -0.97 12.39
C THR A 25 -12.56 -0.14 13.12
N THR A 26 -12.30 1.15 13.35
CA THR A 26 -13.30 2.03 13.99
C THR A 26 -14.55 2.20 13.13
N LEU A 27 -14.37 2.38 11.82
CA LEU A 27 -15.46 2.62 10.87
C LEU A 27 -16.27 1.36 10.63
N THR A 28 -15.62 0.22 10.46
CA THR A 28 -16.31 -1.07 10.30
C THR A 28 -17.09 -1.46 11.55
N GLN A 29 -16.52 -1.28 12.74
CA GLN A 29 -17.23 -1.56 13.99
C GLN A 29 -18.41 -0.61 14.22
N GLU A 30 -18.25 0.68 13.92
CA GLU A 30 -19.33 1.65 14.10
C GLU A 30 -20.44 1.43 13.07
N LYS A 31 -20.11 1.17 11.80
CA LYS A 31 -21.08 0.81 10.76
C LYS A 31 -21.89 -0.45 11.13
N ALA A 32 -21.25 -1.43 11.75
CA ALA A 32 -21.92 -2.67 12.18
C ALA A 32 -22.83 -2.47 13.40
N LYS A 33 -22.49 -1.56 14.33
CA LYS A 33 -23.25 -1.34 15.57
C LYS A 33 -24.30 -0.24 15.44
N ASN A 34 -23.94 0.88 14.81
CA ASN A 34 -24.72 2.10 14.73
C ASN A 34 -24.62 2.72 13.31
N PRO A 35 -25.16 2.07 12.26
CA PRO A 35 -25.01 2.54 10.88
C PRO A 35 -25.52 3.98 10.64
N ASP A 36 -26.52 4.41 11.42
CA ASP A 36 -27.13 5.74 11.32
C ASP A 36 -26.54 6.77 12.30
N SER A 37 -25.38 6.51 12.91
CA SER A 37 -24.79 7.45 13.87
C SER A 37 -24.39 8.77 13.21
N ASP A 38 -24.40 9.85 14.00
CA ASP A 38 -23.97 11.17 13.52
C ASP A 38 -22.50 11.16 13.05
N TYR A 39 -21.67 10.27 13.63
CA TYR A 39 -20.32 10.03 13.17
C TYR A 39 -20.31 9.48 11.74
N MET A 40 -21.06 8.41 11.45
CA MET A 40 -21.12 7.83 10.10
C MET A 40 -21.67 8.80 9.06
N LYS A 41 -22.65 9.63 9.44
CA LYS A 41 -23.23 10.66 8.55
C LYS A 41 -22.27 11.80 8.24
N SER A 42 -21.32 12.09 9.12
CA SER A 42 -20.48 13.30 9.02
C SER A 42 -19.03 13.02 8.62
N ILE A 43 -18.50 11.81 8.88
CA ILE A 43 -17.07 11.49 8.69
C ILE A 43 -16.58 11.74 7.26
N GLY A 44 -17.41 11.48 6.24
CA GLY A 44 -17.06 11.74 4.84
C GLY A 44 -16.65 13.20 4.57
N ASN A 45 -17.22 14.16 5.31
CA ASN A 45 -16.89 15.58 5.19
C ASN A 45 -15.52 15.94 5.78
N PHE A 46 -14.87 15.02 6.49
CA PHE A 46 -13.57 15.22 7.12
C PHE A 46 -12.46 14.37 6.49
N VAL A 47 -12.79 13.54 5.50
CA VAL A 47 -11.81 12.79 4.71
C VAL A 47 -11.12 13.77 3.77
N ARG A 48 -9.78 13.80 3.82
CA ARG A 48 -8.99 14.72 2.98
C ARG A 48 -8.89 14.22 1.55
N SER A 49 -8.87 15.14 0.60
CA SER A 49 -8.52 14.83 -0.78
C SER A 49 -7.04 14.44 -0.91
N TYR A 50 -6.67 13.85 -2.05
CA TYR A 50 -5.26 13.57 -2.35
C TYR A 50 -4.42 14.87 -2.37
N GLU A 51 -4.94 15.93 -2.97
CA GLU A 51 -4.28 17.23 -3.06
C GLU A 51 -4.07 17.87 -1.68
N GLU A 52 -5.05 17.74 -0.79
CA GLU A 52 -4.91 18.18 0.61
C GLU A 52 -3.85 17.36 1.36
N SER A 53 -3.78 16.05 1.09
CA SER A 53 -2.75 15.17 1.67
C SER A 53 -1.35 15.52 1.16
N VAL A 54 -1.20 15.82 -0.13
CA VAL A 54 0.07 16.21 -0.74
C VAL A 54 0.50 17.60 -0.25
N SER A 55 -0.42 18.55 -0.13
CA SER A 55 -0.11 19.91 0.36
C SER A 55 0.05 20.00 1.89
N TYR A 56 -0.10 18.89 2.62
CA TYR A 56 0.11 18.85 4.06
C TYR A 56 1.61 18.91 4.41
N ALA A 57 2.03 19.98 5.09
CA ALA A 57 3.46 20.25 5.35
C ALA A 57 4.22 19.08 6.01
N PRO A 58 3.67 18.34 6.99
CA PRO A 58 4.34 17.15 7.52
C PRO A 58 4.59 16.04 6.48
N ASN A 59 3.67 15.84 5.52
CA ASN A 59 3.89 14.87 4.45
C ASN A 59 5.02 15.32 3.53
N GLN A 60 5.15 16.63 3.26
CA GLN A 60 6.28 17.20 2.52
C GLN A 60 7.62 17.06 3.27
N VAL A 61 7.61 17.13 4.61
CA VAL A 61 8.78 16.79 5.42
C VAL A 61 9.13 15.31 5.31
N PHE A 62 8.12 14.44 5.39
CA PHE A 62 8.29 12.99 5.36
C PHE A 62 8.95 12.50 4.07
N ILE A 63 8.54 13.03 2.92
CA ILE A 63 9.15 12.72 1.61
C ILE A 63 10.41 13.54 1.29
N GLY A 64 10.81 14.46 2.17
CA GLY A 64 12.09 15.18 2.09
C GLY A 64 12.11 16.45 1.25
N ASN A 65 10.95 17.05 0.97
CA ASN A 65 10.84 18.34 0.28
C ASN A 65 10.97 19.53 1.23
N MET A 66 10.72 19.32 2.52
CA MET A 66 10.90 20.30 3.59
C MET A 66 11.76 19.73 4.71
N LYS A 67 12.45 20.57 5.47
CA LYS A 67 13.12 20.13 6.71
C LYS A 67 12.12 20.13 7.86
N PRO A 68 12.28 19.26 8.88
CA PRO A 68 11.46 19.33 10.09
C PRO A 68 11.44 20.72 10.75
N SER A 69 12.58 21.43 10.72
CA SER A 69 12.70 22.79 11.26
C SER A 69 11.82 23.82 10.53
N ASP A 70 11.47 23.58 9.26
CA ASP A 70 10.65 24.50 8.47
C ASP A 70 9.17 24.47 8.90
N LEU A 71 8.71 23.42 9.59
CA LEU A 71 7.34 23.35 10.13
C LEU A 71 7.03 24.48 11.12
N SER A 72 8.06 25.01 11.80
CA SER A 72 7.90 26.15 12.71
C SER A 72 7.53 27.47 11.98
N LYS A 73 7.75 27.52 10.66
CA LYS A 73 7.41 28.66 9.81
C LYS A 73 6.02 28.56 9.19
N VAL A 74 5.39 27.38 9.24
CA VAL A 74 4.02 27.15 8.75
C VAL A 74 3.05 27.41 9.89
N SER A 75 2.08 28.29 9.66
CA SER A 75 1.06 28.59 10.67
C SER A 75 0.29 27.33 11.07
N ALA A 76 0.06 27.18 12.37
CA ALA A 76 -0.79 26.12 12.91
C ALA A 76 -2.27 26.53 12.86
N PRO A 77 -3.21 25.58 12.69
CA PRO A 77 -2.95 24.16 12.43
C PRO A 77 -2.54 23.92 10.97
N TRP A 78 -1.59 23.02 10.74
CA TRP A 78 -0.98 22.81 9.41
C TRP A 78 -1.97 22.37 8.33
N TYR A 79 -3.05 21.67 8.68
CA TYR A 79 -4.05 21.24 7.71
C TYR A 79 -4.88 22.40 7.14
N LYS A 80 -4.83 23.60 7.74
CA LYS A 80 -5.45 24.83 7.21
C LYS A 80 -4.46 25.70 6.43
N ASN A 81 -3.18 25.32 6.37
CA ASN A 81 -2.10 26.12 5.83
C ASN A 81 -1.30 25.26 4.83
N PRO A 82 -1.89 24.95 3.65
CA PRO A 82 -1.28 24.09 2.65
C PRO A 82 0.03 24.71 2.12
N VAL A 83 0.98 23.84 1.79
CA VAL A 83 2.23 24.21 1.12
C VAL A 83 2.20 23.75 -0.34
N GLU A 84 3.24 24.09 -1.10
CA GLU A 84 3.38 23.67 -2.50
C GLU A 84 3.24 22.13 -2.62
N PRO A 85 2.26 21.61 -3.38
CA PRO A 85 2.00 20.18 -3.44
C PRO A 85 3.02 19.50 -4.36
N LYS A 86 3.87 18.63 -3.81
CA LYS A 86 4.81 17.80 -4.56
C LYS A 86 4.62 16.33 -4.21
N THR A 87 4.41 15.51 -5.22
CA THR A 87 4.14 14.07 -5.06
C THR A 87 5.42 13.25 -4.92
N ASP A 88 6.52 13.71 -5.51
CA ASP A 88 7.86 13.15 -5.34
C ASP A 88 8.75 14.08 -4.50
N GLY A 89 9.66 13.50 -3.73
CA GLY A 89 10.65 14.22 -2.95
C GLY A 89 11.95 13.45 -2.77
N LYS A 90 12.89 14.05 -2.03
CA LYS A 90 14.24 13.48 -1.87
C LYS A 90 14.24 12.05 -1.28
N PHE A 91 13.32 11.75 -0.37
CA PHE A 91 13.28 10.47 0.34
C PHE A 91 12.22 9.51 -0.19
N GLY A 92 11.25 9.98 -0.97
CA GLY A 92 10.25 9.09 -1.58
C GLY A 92 9.07 9.85 -2.13
N GLN A 93 7.87 9.28 -2.03
CA GLN A 93 6.69 9.78 -2.74
C GLN A 93 5.39 9.61 -1.96
N ILE A 94 4.35 10.29 -2.44
CA ILE A 94 2.95 10.14 -2.02
C ILE A 94 2.17 9.57 -3.21
N MET A 95 1.71 8.32 -3.10
CA MET A 95 0.97 7.61 -4.14
C MET A 95 -0.55 7.72 -3.91
N THR A 96 -1.32 7.71 -5.00
CA THR A 96 -2.79 7.64 -4.95
C THR A 96 -3.26 6.22 -4.63
N GLU A 97 -4.44 6.08 -4.03
CA GLU A 97 -5.08 4.77 -3.82
C GLU A 97 -5.29 3.99 -5.12
N VAL A 98 -5.69 4.68 -6.19
CA VAL A 98 -5.97 4.09 -7.50
C VAL A 98 -4.71 3.47 -8.11
N ASP A 99 -3.58 4.18 -8.09
CA ASP A 99 -2.31 3.63 -8.57
C ASP A 99 -1.83 2.48 -7.67
N PHE A 100 -2.14 2.55 -6.38
CA PHE A 100 -1.80 1.51 -5.42
C PHE A 100 -2.56 0.19 -5.66
N TYR A 101 -3.80 0.23 -6.15
CA TYR A 101 -4.50 -0.98 -6.62
C TYR A 101 -3.74 -1.67 -7.77
N GLY A 102 -3.14 -0.89 -8.68
CA GLY A 102 -2.26 -1.42 -9.71
C GLY A 102 -1.03 -2.12 -9.13
N LEU A 103 -0.42 -1.51 -8.11
CA LEU A 103 0.70 -2.13 -7.41
C LEU A 103 0.30 -3.42 -6.68
N MET A 104 -0.87 -3.46 -6.05
CA MET A 104 -1.41 -4.69 -5.47
C MET A 104 -1.53 -5.79 -6.53
N LYS A 105 -2.03 -5.48 -7.73
CA LYS A 105 -2.09 -6.44 -8.84
C LYS A 105 -0.71 -6.89 -9.31
N ILE A 106 0.29 -5.99 -9.36
CA ILE A 106 1.67 -6.36 -9.67
C ILE A 106 2.28 -7.29 -8.60
N CYS A 107 1.93 -7.09 -7.34
CA CYS A 107 2.43 -7.88 -6.22
C CYS A 107 1.70 -9.22 -6.05
N ASP A 108 0.57 -9.39 -6.73
CA ASP A 108 -0.27 -10.57 -6.62
C ASP A 108 0.23 -11.70 -7.54
N ARG A 109 0.81 -12.73 -6.92
CA ARG A 109 1.32 -13.92 -7.61
C ARG A 109 0.23 -14.96 -7.91
N PHE A 110 -0.94 -14.82 -7.28
CA PHE A 110 -2.02 -15.80 -7.36
C PHE A 110 -3.19 -15.34 -8.23
N GLU A 111 -3.08 -14.15 -8.83
CA GLU A 111 -4.07 -13.57 -9.75
C GLU A 111 -5.48 -13.44 -9.12
N LEU A 112 -5.51 -13.03 -7.86
CA LEU A 112 -6.69 -12.72 -7.05
C LEU A 112 -7.14 -11.26 -7.18
N VAL A 113 -6.26 -10.34 -7.61
CA VAL A 113 -6.60 -8.94 -7.86
C VAL A 113 -7.08 -8.77 -9.29
N GLU A 114 -8.34 -8.38 -9.44
CA GLU A 114 -8.93 -8.03 -10.72
C GLU A 114 -9.16 -6.52 -10.79
N LEU A 115 -8.80 -5.92 -11.93
CA LEU A 115 -9.05 -4.51 -12.22
C LEU A 115 -10.02 -4.43 -13.39
N SER A 116 -10.88 -3.42 -13.37
CA SER A 116 -11.85 -3.22 -14.42
C SER A 116 -11.17 -2.79 -15.73
N SER A 117 -11.76 -3.18 -16.87
CA SER A 117 -11.19 -2.88 -18.19
C SER A 117 -11.08 -1.37 -18.51
N ASP A 118 -11.83 -0.52 -17.80
CA ASP A 118 -11.73 0.94 -17.89
C ASP A 118 -10.68 1.53 -16.93
N ALA A 119 -10.39 0.90 -15.80
CA ALA A 119 -9.41 1.40 -14.82
C ALA A 119 -7.97 0.93 -15.13
N ALA A 120 -7.81 -0.33 -15.54
CA ALA A 120 -6.50 -0.96 -15.69
C ALA A 120 -5.55 -0.22 -16.67
N PRO A 121 -6.00 0.27 -17.84
CA PRO A 121 -5.12 1.01 -18.76
C PRO A 121 -4.61 2.33 -18.18
N VAL A 122 -5.46 3.06 -17.47
CA VAL A 122 -5.11 4.35 -16.83
C VAL A 122 -4.08 4.14 -15.72
N ILE A 123 -4.32 3.13 -14.86
CA ILE A 123 -3.39 2.73 -13.81
C ILE A 123 -2.03 2.30 -14.40
N LYS A 124 -2.05 1.55 -15.49
CA LYS A 124 -0.83 1.12 -16.20
C LYS A 124 -0.03 2.31 -16.72
N GLU A 125 -0.68 3.28 -17.34
CA GLU A 125 -0.05 4.52 -17.81
C GLU A 125 0.61 5.30 -16.67
N ASN A 126 -0.12 5.50 -15.56
CA ASN A 126 0.39 6.19 -14.38
C ASN A 126 1.61 5.48 -13.77
N LEU A 127 1.53 4.15 -13.60
CA LEU A 127 2.64 3.36 -13.06
C LEU A 127 3.84 3.32 -14.01
N GLN A 128 3.62 3.30 -15.33
CA GLN A 128 4.69 3.38 -16.32
C GLN A 128 5.44 4.72 -16.22
N ALA A 129 4.74 5.83 -16.03
CA ALA A 129 5.33 7.16 -15.89
C ALA A 129 6.26 7.28 -14.65
N THR A 130 6.11 6.40 -13.67
CA THR A 130 7.01 6.37 -12.51
C THR A 130 8.39 5.80 -12.82
N GLU A 131 8.56 5.07 -13.93
CA GLU A 131 9.80 4.36 -14.29
C GLU A 131 10.36 3.45 -13.17
N MET A 132 9.49 2.90 -12.30
CA MET A 132 9.89 2.00 -11.21
C MET A 132 9.63 0.51 -11.51
N PHE A 133 8.84 0.22 -12.53
CA PHE A 133 8.34 -1.11 -12.85
C PHE A 133 8.86 -1.57 -14.20
N SER A 134 9.17 -2.86 -14.32
CA SER A 134 9.58 -3.44 -15.59
C SER A 134 8.38 -3.62 -16.53
N GLU A 135 8.64 -3.78 -17.82
CA GLU A 135 7.60 -4.07 -18.81
C GLU A 135 6.80 -5.33 -18.44
N ALA A 136 7.47 -6.38 -17.94
CA ALA A 136 6.81 -7.60 -17.48
C ALA A 136 5.88 -7.38 -16.27
N GLN A 137 6.23 -6.45 -15.38
CA GLN A 137 5.34 -6.08 -14.27
C GLN A 137 4.14 -5.28 -14.78
N LEU A 138 4.37 -4.31 -15.66
CA LEU A 138 3.31 -3.48 -16.24
C LEU A 138 2.34 -4.29 -17.12
N SER A 139 2.82 -5.36 -17.79
CA SER A 139 1.95 -6.22 -18.60
C SER A 139 0.93 -7.02 -17.79
N LEU A 140 1.12 -7.18 -16.48
CA LEU A 140 0.12 -7.81 -15.61
C LEU A 140 -1.19 -7.02 -15.57
N LEU A 141 -1.14 -5.72 -15.83
CA LEU A 141 -2.31 -4.83 -15.88
C LEU A 141 -3.09 -4.94 -17.20
N ASP A 142 -2.54 -5.62 -18.22
CA ASP A 142 -3.28 -5.88 -19.46
C ASP A 142 -4.41 -6.89 -19.26
N LYS A 143 -4.28 -7.75 -18.24
CA LYS A 143 -5.36 -8.63 -17.80
C LYS A 143 -6.34 -7.84 -16.93
N SER A 144 -7.52 -7.61 -17.49
CA SER A 144 -8.63 -6.91 -16.84
C SER A 144 -9.96 -7.62 -17.07
N MET A 145 -11.00 -7.19 -16.37
CA MET A 145 -12.33 -7.80 -16.41
C MET A 145 -13.42 -6.73 -16.58
N PRO A 146 -14.57 -7.04 -17.22
CA PRO A 146 -15.70 -6.12 -17.23
C PRO A 146 -16.18 -5.79 -15.81
N VAL A 147 -16.47 -4.51 -15.53
CA VAL A 147 -16.92 -4.07 -14.20
C VAL A 147 -18.18 -4.81 -13.73
N SER A 148 -19.05 -5.24 -14.65
CA SER A 148 -20.24 -6.05 -14.32
C SER A 148 -19.91 -7.42 -13.75
N GLU A 149 -18.82 -8.04 -14.18
CA GLU A 149 -18.38 -9.34 -13.63
C GLU A 149 -17.74 -9.15 -12.25
N ILE A 150 -16.96 -8.08 -12.08
CA ILE A 150 -16.40 -7.67 -10.78
C ILE A 150 -17.55 -7.41 -9.79
N GLN A 151 -18.55 -6.62 -10.18
CA GLN A 151 -19.73 -6.34 -9.37
C GLN A 151 -20.44 -7.64 -8.97
N ALA A 152 -20.62 -8.59 -9.90
CA ALA A 152 -21.26 -9.87 -9.61
C ALA A 152 -20.47 -10.71 -8.58
N MET A 153 -19.14 -10.60 -8.52
CA MET A 153 -18.33 -11.26 -7.49
C MET A 153 -18.46 -10.59 -6.13
N VAL A 154 -18.48 -9.26 -6.11
CA VAL A 154 -18.66 -8.46 -4.87
C VAL A 154 -20.05 -8.71 -4.28
N ASP A 155 -21.11 -8.69 -5.09
CA ASP A 155 -22.50 -8.93 -4.66
C ASP A 155 -22.71 -10.35 -4.11
N LYS A 156 -21.92 -11.32 -4.59
CA LYS A 156 -21.93 -12.71 -4.10
C LYS A 156 -21.04 -12.93 -2.88
N HIS A 157 -20.37 -11.88 -2.38
CA HIS A 157 -19.43 -11.93 -1.25
C HIS A 157 -18.23 -12.87 -1.43
N ILE A 158 -17.85 -13.17 -2.67
CA ILE A 158 -16.66 -13.98 -2.99
C ILE A 158 -15.43 -13.12 -3.35
N ALA A 159 -15.61 -11.80 -3.37
CA ALA A 159 -14.56 -10.82 -3.55
C ALA A 159 -14.83 -9.54 -2.76
N LEU A 160 -13.77 -8.84 -2.38
CA LEU A 160 -13.77 -7.54 -1.73
C LEU A 160 -13.57 -6.47 -2.81
N GLY A 161 -14.47 -5.48 -2.91
CA GLY A 161 -14.40 -4.43 -3.93
C GLY A 161 -13.30 -3.40 -3.66
N LEU A 162 -12.71 -2.87 -4.74
CA LEU A 162 -11.74 -1.78 -4.72
C LEU A 162 -12.39 -0.54 -5.35
N TYR A 163 -12.45 0.55 -4.60
CA TYR A 163 -13.28 1.71 -4.94
C TYR A 163 -12.49 3.01 -5.07
N ASP A 164 -13.02 3.92 -5.88
CA ASP A 164 -12.67 5.34 -5.90
C ASP A 164 -13.96 6.16 -5.75
N GLY A 165 -14.26 6.57 -4.51
CA GLY A 165 -15.59 7.04 -4.14
C GLY A 165 -16.61 5.91 -4.33
N ASP A 166 -17.70 6.18 -5.04
CA ASP A 166 -18.73 5.17 -5.34
C ASP A 166 -18.38 4.29 -6.56
N ARG A 167 -17.26 4.55 -7.24
CA ARG A 167 -16.89 3.84 -8.47
C ARG A 167 -16.09 2.58 -8.15
N LEU A 168 -16.64 1.42 -8.51
CA LEU A 168 -15.94 0.13 -8.44
C LEU A 168 -14.87 0.04 -9.55
N LEU A 169 -13.60 -0.06 -9.16
CA LEU A 169 -12.44 -0.14 -10.06
C LEU A 169 -11.83 -1.53 -10.13
N GLY A 170 -12.14 -2.41 -9.17
CA GLY A 170 -11.52 -3.71 -9.06
C GLY A 170 -12.08 -4.54 -7.91
N CYS A 171 -11.50 -5.71 -7.70
CA CYS A 171 -11.74 -6.50 -6.51
C CYS A 171 -10.53 -7.37 -6.13
N VAL A 172 -10.49 -7.79 -4.87
CA VAL A 172 -9.61 -8.86 -4.38
C VAL A 172 -10.46 -10.08 -4.08
N ARG A 173 -10.18 -11.20 -4.74
CA ARG A 173 -10.86 -12.47 -4.50
C ARG A 173 -10.28 -13.19 -3.28
N GLU A 174 -11.09 -14.05 -2.68
CA GLU A 174 -10.58 -15.04 -1.73
C GLU A 174 -9.63 -16.03 -2.41
N ALA A 175 -8.63 -16.51 -1.68
CA ALA A 175 -7.73 -17.55 -2.18
C ALA A 175 -8.24 -18.97 -1.86
N HIS A 176 -9.18 -19.10 -0.92
CA HIS A 176 -9.80 -20.38 -0.57
C HIS A 176 -11.17 -20.18 0.09
N GLU A 177 -12.18 -20.92 -0.35
CA GLU A 177 -13.60 -20.74 0.04
C GLU A 177 -13.85 -20.95 1.55
N SER A 178 -13.09 -21.83 2.19
CA SER A 178 -13.33 -22.22 3.59
C SER A 178 -12.23 -21.82 4.57
N ASP A 179 -11.13 -21.24 4.10
CA ASP A 179 -10.03 -20.86 5.00
C ASP A 179 -10.20 -19.38 5.39
N PRO A 180 -10.50 -19.08 6.66
CA PRO A 180 -10.70 -17.70 7.08
C PRO A 180 -9.45 -16.82 6.88
N ASN A 181 -8.25 -17.41 6.92
CA ASN A 181 -6.99 -16.70 6.68
C ASN A 181 -6.73 -16.43 5.19
N LEU A 182 -7.54 -16.99 4.31
CA LEU A 182 -7.51 -16.80 2.87
C LEU A 182 -8.81 -16.19 2.33
N SER A 183 -9.64 -15.63 3.22
CA SER A 183 -10.77 -14.79 2.84
C SER A 183 -10.31 -13.57 2.05
N SER A 184 -11.20 -13.02 1.21
CA SER A 184 -10.90 -11.82 0.40
C SER A 184 -10.39 -10.64 1.24
N HIS A 185 -10.87 -10.48 2.46
CA HIS A 185 -10.42 -9.45 3.39
C HIS A 185 -8.99 -9.66 3.87
N VAL A 186 -8.65 -10.87 4.34
CA VAL A 186 -7.27 -11.16 4.80
C VAL A 186 -6.28 -11.16 3.64
N VAL A 187 -6.68 -11.65 2.47
CA VAL A 187 -5.86 -11.56 1.25
C VAL A 187 -5.62 -10.10 0.88
N PHE A 188 -6.65 -9.26 0.95
CA PHE A 188 -6.53 -7.81 0.73
C PHE A 188 -5.52 -7.18 1.70
N GLU A 189 -5.60 -7.44 3.00
CA GLU A 189 -4.65 -6.92 4.01
C GLU A 189 -3.20 -7.38 3.73
N ASN A 190 -3.02 -8.66 3.42
CA ASN A 190 -1.71 -9.22 3.05
C ASN A 190 -1.14 -8.52 1.80
N LEU A 191 -1.98 -8.25 0.78
CA LEU A 191 -1.58 -7.58 -0.45
C LEU A 191 -1.26 -6.11 -0.24
N VAL A 192 -2.03 -5.39 0.57
CA VAL A 192 -1.74 -4.00 0.96
C VAL A 192 -0.39 -3.92 1.67
N THR A 193 -0.13 -4.85 2.61
CA THR A 193 1.17 -4.95 3.30
C THR A 193 2.31 -5.22 2.32
N LYS A 194 2.15 -6.22 1.44
CA LYS A 194 3.17 -6.55 0.42
C LYS A 194 3.42 -5.37 -0.52
N ALA A 195 2.37 -4.78 -1.08
CA ALA A 195 2.45 -3.71 -2.06
C ALA A 195 3.13 -2.46 -1.49
N SER A 196 2.78 -2.07 -0.25
CA SER A 196 3.43 -0.93 0.42
C SER A 196 4.91 -1.18 0.71
N GLY A 197 5.27 -2.39 1.14
CA GLY A 197 6.67 -2.79 1.30
C GLY A 197 7.46 -2.76 -0.02
N VAL A 198 6.88 -3.30 -1.10
CA VAL A 198 7.49 -3.26 -2.44
C VAL A 198 7.66 -1.84 -2.96
N LEU A 199 6.68 -0.96 -2.70
CA LEU A 199 6.78 0.46 -3.05
C LEU A 199 7.98 1.12 -2.36
N ALA A 200 8.14 0.87 -1.05
CA ALA A 200 9.25 1.40 -0.27
C ALA A 200 10.60 0.89 -0.79
N MET A 201 10.71 -0.41 -1.09
CA MET A 201 11.93 -1.01 -1.63
C MET A 201 12.28 -0.46 -3.01
N LYS A 202 11.32 -0.37 -3.94
CA LYS A 202 11.56 0.19 -5.27
C LYS A 202 11.98 1.67 -5.20
N GLN A 203 11.38 2.45 -4.30
CA GLN A 203 11.80 3.83 -4.05
C GLN A 203 13.22 3.92 -3.47
N LEU A 204 13.56 3.05 -2.52
CA LEU A 204 14.91 2.94 -1.97
C LEU A 204 15.93 2.68 -3.09
N PHE A 205 15.66 1.70 -3.94
CA PHE A 205 16.56 1.31 -5.03
C PHE A 205 16.71 2.42 -6.07
N LYS A 206 15.59 3.00 -6.53
CA LYS A 206 15.61 4.07 -7.54
C LYS A 206 16.36 5.31 -7.03
N LYS A 207 16.05 5.80 -5.83
CA LYS A 207 16.62 7.05 -5.32
C LYS A 207 18.08 6.95 -4.88
N ASN A 208 18.56 5.74 -4.59
CA ASN A 208 19.92 5.52 -4.10
C ASN A 208 20.80 4.72 -5.08
N ASN A 209 20.30 4.42 -6.28
CA ASN A 209 20.99 3.64 -7.30
C ASN A 209 21.53 2.30 -6.76
N ILE A 210 20.70 1.61 -5.99
CA ILE A 210 21.02 0.30 -5.41
C ILE A 210 20.47 -0.77 -6.36
N ASN A 211 21.32 -1.72 -6.76
CA ASN A 211 20.89 -2.88 -7.51
C ASN A 211 20.13 -3.84 -6.57
N PRO A 212 18.86 -4.18 -6.84
CA PRO A 212 18.09 -5.08 -5.98
C PRO A 212 18.75 -6.46 -5.79
N ALA A 213 19.52 -6.93 -6.77
CA ALA A 213 20.21 -8.22 -6.71
C ALA A 213 21.40 -8.24 -5.72
N ASP A 214 21.85 -7.08 -5.24
CA ASP A 214 22.91 -6.95 -4.23
C ASP A 214 22.36 -7.07 -2.79
N VAL A 215 21.03 -7.22 -2.63
CA VAL A 215 20.39 -7.45 -1.33
C VAL A 215 20.39 -8.94 -1.03
N ASP A 216 21.10 -9.34 0.03
CA ASP A 216 21.18 -10.74 0.47
C ASP A 216 20.13 -11.12 1.52
N TYR A 217 19.64 -10.13 2.28
CA TYR A 217 18.78 -10.37 3.42
C TYR A 217 17.79 -9.22 3.62
N ILE A 218 16.53 -9.57 3.89
CA ILE A 218 15.44 -8.63 4.18
C ILE A 218 14.88 -8.95 5.55
N VAL A 219 14.79 -7.92 6.40
CA VAL A 219 14.03 -7.99 7.65
C VAL A 219 12.78 -7.15 7.44
N GLU A 220 11.63 -7.82 7.38
CA GLU A 220 10.35 -7.14 7.27
C GLU A 220 9.74 -6.96 8.65
N THR A 221 9.28 -5.75 8.95
CA THR A 221 8.74 -5.39 10.26
C THR A 221 7.35 -4.81 10.09
N SER A 222 6.33 -5.55 10.52
CA SER A 222 4.93 -5.12 10.51
C SER A 222 4.14 -5.85 11.60
N GLU A 223 2.83 -5.68 11.58
CA GLU A 223 1.87 -6.39 12.42
C GLU A 223 1.17 -7.53 11.65
N GLU A 224 1.49 -7.71 10.35
CA GLU A 224 0.78 -8.63 9.48
C GLU A 224 1.35 -10.06 9.61
N ALA A 225 0.62 -10.95 10.26
CA ALA A 225 0.95 -12.38 10.22
C ALA A 225 0.50 -12.92 8.87
N VAL A 226 1.31 -13.57 8.04
CA VAL A 226 0.83 -14.13 6.75
C VAL A 226 0.83 -15.65 6.74
N GLY A 227 -0.03 -16.26 5.92
CA GLY A 227 -0.17 -17.71 5.79
C GLY A 227 -1.62 -18.18 5.87
N ASP A 228 -1.82 -19.47 5.57
CA ASP A 228 -3.10 -20.18 5.60
C ASP A 228 -3.45 -20.67 7.02
N MET A 229 -4.54 -21.43 7.16
CA MET A 229 -4.96 -22.03 8.44
C MET A 229 -3.89 -22.91 9.13
N ASN A 230 -2.95 -23.48 8.38
CA ASN A 230 -1.92 -24.37 8.91
C ASN A 230 -0.63 -23.61 9.27
N GLN A 231 -0.37 -22.48 8.62
CA GLN A 231 0.89 -21.76 8.69
C GLN A 231 0.71 -20.24 8.88
N ARG A 232 -0.39 -19.79 9.48
CA ARG A 232 -0.60 -18.35 9.77
C ARG A 232 0.53 -17.82 10.68
N GLY A 233 1.19 -16.76 10.22
CA GLY A 233 2.39 -16.21 10.85
C GLY A 233 3.69 -16.94 10.49
N GLY A 234 3.62 -18.04 9.73
CA GLY A 234 4.77 -18.77 9.18
C GLY A 234 5.09 -18.44 7.72
N GLY A 235 4.22 -17.70 7.02
CA GLY A 235 4.56 -17.12 5.73
C GLY A 235 5.69 -16.09 5.85
N ASN A 236 6.29 -15.70 4.72
CA ASN A 236 7.47 -14.84 4.69
C ASN A 236 7.23 -13.62 3.79
N MET A 237 6.73 -12.55 4.41
CA MET A 237 6.47 -11.26 3.77
C MET A 237 7.76 -10.61 3.28
N ALA A 238 8.86 -10.71 4.03
CA ALA A 238 10.16 -10.21 3.61
C ALA A 238 10.57 -10.75 2.23
N LYS A 239 10.46 -12.07 2.07
CA LYS A 239 10.76 -12.76 0.81
C LYS A 239 9.73 -12.44 -0.28
N ALA A 240 8.45 -12.35 0.07
CA ALA A 240 7.40 -11.97 -0.88
C ALA A 240 7.64 -10.56 -1.44
N CYS A 241 7.97 -9.58 -0.59
CA CYS A 241 8.35 -8.24 -1.00
C CYS A 241 9.64 -8.24 -1.84
N GLY A 242 10.66 -8.97 -1.39
CA GLY A 242 11.93 -9.12 -2.12
C GLY A 242 11.74 -9.62 -3.54
N GLU A 243 10.93 -10.67 -3.72
CA GLU A 243 10.60 -11.23 -5.03
C GLU A 243 9.99 -10.18 -5.98
N ALA A 244 8.95 -9.46 -5.53
CA ALA A 244 8.29 -8.44 -6.34
C ALA A 244 9.14 -7.16 -6.55
N ALA A 245 10.08 -6.88 -5.65
CA ALA A 245 11.01 -5.75 -5.76
C ALA A 245 12.26 -6.06 -6.60
N GLY A 246 12.50 -7.34 -6.94
CA GLY A 246 13.64 -7.78 -7.78
C GLY A 246 14.86 -8.28 -7.00
N CYS A 247 14.74 -8.49 -5.69
CA CYS A 247 15.80 -9.03 -4.83
C CYS A 247 15.93 -10.55 -4.99
N ILE A 248 16.39 -10.98 -6.17
CA ILE A 248 16.45 -12.40 -6.58
C ILE A 248 17.35 -13.29 -5.69
N ASN A 249 18.32 -12.69 -4.99
CA ASN A 249 19.27 -13.39 -4.13
C ASN A 249 18.88 -13.30 -2.65
N ALA A 250 17.89 -12.48 -2.30
CA ALA A 250 17.55 -12.24 -0.91
C ALA A 250 16.80 -13.41 -0.29
N THR A 251 17.17 -13.74 0.94
CA THR A 251 16.26 -14.40 1.88
C THR A 251 15.76 -13.37 2.90
N GLY A 252 14.95 -13.78 3.87
CA GLY A 252 14.50 -12.84 4.88
C GLY A 252 13.70 -13.46 6.01
N ILE A 253 13.39 -12.62 6.98
CA ILE A 253 12.55 -12.94 8.13
C ILE A 253 11.51 -11.86 8.35
N ASP A 254 10.42 -12.30 8.96
CA ASP A 254 9.32 -11.47 9.39
C ASP A 254 9.45 -11.25 10.90
N MET A 255 9.68 -10.00 11.29
CA MET A 255 9.77 -9.57 12.67
C MET A 255 8.45 -8.91 13.07
N ARG A 256 7.84 -9.42 14.15
CA ARG A 256 6.56 -8.93 14.67
C ARG A 256 6.76 -8.35 16.06
N GLY A 257 6.37 -7.11 16.24
CA GLY A 257 6.59 -6.38 17.50
C GLY A 257 5.75 -5.10 17.61
N PHE A 258 4.60 -5.04 16.92
CA PHE A 258 3.80 -3.83 16.80
C PHE A 258 4.65 -2.62 16.35
N CYS A 259 4.32 -1.42 16.82
CA CYS A 259 5.12 -0.20 16.65
C CYS A 259 6.60 -0.33 17.08
N ALA A 260 6.98 -1.34 17.86
CA ALA A 260 8.38 -1.61 18.24
C ALA A 260 9.12 -2.52 17.24
N GLY A 261 8.41 -3.12 16.27
CA GLY A 261 8.97 -4.02 15.25
C GLY A 261 10.22 -3.48 14.55
N PRO A 262 10.24 -2.21 14.07
CA PRO A 262 11.44 -1.63 13.43
C PRO A 262 12.67 -1.60 14.36
N ALA A 263 12.49 -1.34 15.65
CA ALA A 263 13.59 -1.36 16.60
C ALA A 263 14.16 -2.77 16.76
N HIS A 264 13.30 -3.79 16.83
CA HIS A 264 13.73 -5.19 16.87
C HIS A 264 14.35 -5.68 15.57
N GLY A 265 13.95 -5.14 14.41
CA GLY A 265 14.53 -5.52 13.12
C GLY A 265 15.92 -4.95 12.87
N ILE A 266 16.31 -3.87 13.57
CA ILE A 266 17.62 -3.22 13.44
C ILE A 266 18.68 -3.86 14.38
N VAL A 267 18.25 -4.37 15.54
CA VAL A 267 19.13 -4.84 16.63
C VAL A 267 19.44 -6.33 16.54
#